data_AF-A0A6L8Q9P8-F1
#
_entry.id   AF-A0A6L8Q9P8-F1
#
_cell.length_a   1.000
_cell.length_b   1.000
_cell.length_c   1.000
_cell.angle_alpha   90.00
_cell.angle_beta   90.00
_cell.angle_gamma   90.00
#
_symmetry.space_group_name_H-M   'P 1'
#
loop_
_entity.id
_entity.type
_entity.pdbx_description
1 polymer ?
#
loop_
_entity_poly.entity_id
_entity_poly.type
_entity_poly.pdbx_seq_one_letter_code
_entity_poly.pdbx_strand_id
1 'polypeptide(L)' 'MLFPVTIYNAEGKVKKVLSTKSLHKRHWRKFREAERLSSVNKGRKPEKPKSLKEKLDIEFWGVQLYQRQ' A
#
# COMPACT_ATOMS: atom_id res chain seq x y z
N MET A 1 -8.74 -4.29 -17.22
CA MET A 1 -10.10 -4.83 -17.42
C MET A 1 -10.24 -6.13 -16.62
N LEU A 2 -11.37 -6.40 -15.95
CA LEU A 2 -11.54 -7.62 -15.14
C LEU A 2 -12.35 -8.66 -15.93
N PHE A 3 -11.84 -9.88 -15.98
CA PHE A 3 -12.48 -10.99 -16.69
C PHE A 3 -13.29 -11.87 -15.73
N PRO A 4 -14.38 -12.51 -16.19
CA PRO A 4 -15.10 -13.46 -15.36
C PRO A 4 -14.18 -14.62 -14.95
N VAL A 5 -14.30 -15.07 -13.70
CA VAL A 5 -13.48 -16.15 -13.14
C VAL A 5 -14.37 -17.32 -12.77
N THR A 6 -14.11 -18.47 -13.37
CA THR A 6 -14.76 -19.74 -13.02
C THR A 6 -13.96 -20.46 -11.96
N ILE A 7 -14.62 -20.88 -10.89
CA ILE A 7 -14.04 -21.67 -9.81
C ILE A 7 -14.59 -23.08 -9.92
N TYR A 8 -13.68 -24.05 -10.00
CA TYR A 8 -14.01 -25.47 -10.03
C TYR A 8 -13.90 -26.09 -8.64
N ASN A 9 -14.64 -27.16 -8.38
CA ASN A 9 -14.46 -27.99 -7.20
C ASN A 9 -13.32 -29.01 -7.42
N ALA A 10 -13.02 -29.82 -6.40
CA ALA A 10 -11.96 -30.84 -6.47
C ALA A 10 -12.22 -31.92 -7.54
N GLU A 11 -13.48 -32.11 -7.93
CA GLU A 11 -13.89 -33.05 -8.99
C GLU A 11 -13.82 -32.42 -10.39
N GLY A 12 -13.37 -31.18 -10.52
CA GLY A 12 -13.31 -30.45 -11.80
C GLY A 12 -14.67 -29.92 -12.30
N LYS A 13 -15.73 -29.99 -11.49
CA LYS A 13 -17.05 -29.42 -11.82
C LYS A 13 -17.10 -27.93 -11.48
N VAL A 14 -17.85 -27.17 -12.27
CA VAL A 14 -18.04 -25.73 -12.02
C VAL A 14 -18.77 -25.54 -10.69
N LYS A 15 -18.09 -24.92 -9.72
CA LYS A 15 -18.65 -24.59 -8.41
C LYS A 15 -19.28 -23.21 -8.39
N LYS A 16 -18.62 -22.24 -9.04
CA LYS A 16 -19.06 -20.84 -9.03
C LYS A 16 -18.44 -20.05 -10.18
N VAL A 17 -19.22 -19.17 -10.79
CA VAL A 17 -18.72 -18.17 -11.74
C VAL A 17 -18.79 -16.78 -11.09
N LEU A 18 -17.64 -16.12 -10.98
CA LEU A 18 -17.55 -14.74 -10.55
C LEU A 18 -17.60 -13.83 -11.78
N SER A 19 -18.68 -13.06 -11.90
CA SER A 19 -18.82 -12.10 -12.99
C SER A 19 -17.83 -10.93 -12.85
N THR A 20 -17.50 -10.31 -13.97
CA THR A 20 -16.72 -9.06 -14.04
C THR A 20 -17.27 -7.99 -13.10
N LYS A 21 -18.60 -7.82 -13.02
CA LYS A 21 -19.26 -6.84 -12.13
C LYS A 21 -18.92 -7.11 -10.66
N SER A 22 -19.00 -8.36 -10.23
CA SER A 22 -18.69 -8.77 -8.85
C SER A 22 -17.22 -8.56 -8.50
N LEU A 23 -16.31 -8.87 -9.43
CA LEU A 23 -14.87 -8.64 -9.27
C LEU A 23 -14.54 -7.16 -9.16
N HIS A 24 -15.20 -6.33 -9.97
CA HIS A 24 -15.03 -4.88 -9.94
C HIS A 24 -15.48 -4.29 -8.61
N LYS A 25 -16.65 -4.70 -8.11
CA LYS A 25 -17.15 -4.28 -6.79
C LYS A 25 -16.19 -4.67 -5.67
N ARG A 26 -15.64 -5.89 -5.72
CA ARG A 26 -14.65 -6.37 -4.73
C ARG A 26 -13.35 -5.56 -4.79
N HIS A 27 -12.85 -5.27 -5.98
CA HIS A 27 -11.64 -4.47 -6.18
C HIS A 27 -11.79 -3.06 -5.57
N TRP A 28 -12.86 -2.34 -5.92
CA TRP A 28 -13.09 -1.00 -5.40
C TRP A 28 -13.31 -0.96 -3.88
N ARG A 29 -13.94 -1.99 -3.31
CA ARG A 29 -14.07 -2.08 -1.85
C ARG A 29 -12.70 -2.17 -1.18
N LYS A 30 -11.83 -3.08 -1.64
CA LYS A 30 -10.46 -3.21 -1.11
C LYS A 30 -9.65 -1.93 -1.29
N PHE A 31 -9.78 -1.29 -2.45
CA PHE A 31 -9.12 -0.02 -2.72
C PHE A 31 -9.53 1.05 -1.70
N ARG A 32 -10.84 1.26 -1.48
CA ARG A 32 -11.34 2.21 -0.49
C ARG A 32 -10.95 1.87 0.94
N GLU A 33 -10.91 0.59 1.30
CA GLU A 33 -10.42 0.15 2.61
C GLU A 33 -8.94 0.52 2.82
N ALA A 34 -8.11 0.28 1.81
CA ALA A 34 -6.70 0.66 1.84
C ALA A 34 -6.52 2.20 1.92
N GLU A 35 -7.31 2.96 1.15
CA GLU A 35 -7.31 4.43 1.25
C GLU A 35 -7.78 4.93 2.62
N ARG A 36 -8.77 4.27 3.22
CA ARG A 36 -9.21 4.61 4.58
C ARG A 36 -8.09 4.37 5.60
N LEU A 37 -7.36 3.27 5.49
CA LEU A 37 -6.25 2.96 6.39
C LEU A 37 -5.05 3.90 6.16
N SER A 38 -4.77 4.28 4.91
CA SER A 38 -3.71 5.24 4.61
C SER A 38 -4.06 6.67 5.04
N SER A 39 -5.33 7.08 4.89
CA SER A 39 -5.82 8.39 5.36
C SER A 39 -5.80 8.50 6.89
N VAL A 40 -6.13 7.44 7.63
CA VAL A 40 -5.97 7.39 9.10
C VAL A 40 -4.52 7.63 9.53
N ASN A 41 -3.54 7.18 8.74
CA ASN A 41 -2.12 7.39 9.02
C ASN A 41 -1.55 8.70 8.44
N LYS A 42 -2.29 9.41 7.58
CA LYS A 42 -1.80 10.61 6.86
C LYS A 42 -1.55 11.81 7.78
N GLY A 43 -2.07 11.78 9.02
CA GLY A 43 -1.82 12.80 10.06
C GLY A 43 -0.84 12.37 11.16
N ARG A 44 -0.49 11.08 11.27
CA ARG A 44 0.55 10.62 12.20
C ARG A 44 1.89 10.76 11.50
N LYS A 45 2.60 11.87 11.76
CA LYS A 45 4.06 11.84 11.57
C LYS A 45 4.54 10.62 12.39
N PRO A 46 5.26 9.65 11.79
CA PRO A 46 5.93 8.66 12.61
C PRO A 46 6.75 9.45 13.63
N GLU A 47 6.49 9.23 14.92
CA GLU A 47 7.33 9.77 15.98
C GLU A 47 8.71 9.17 15.76
N LYS A 48 9.54 9.86 14.97
CA LYS A 48 10.94 9.51 14.84
C LYS A 48 11.50 9.65 16.25
N PRO A 49 12.07 8.59 16.85
CA PRO A 49 12.76 8.71 18.11
C PRO A 49 13.78 9.86 17.97
N LYS A 50 13.76 10.83 18.90
CA LYS A 50 14.62 12.03 18.82
C LYS A 50 16.08 11.66 18.57
N SER A 51 16.53 10.55 19.17
CA SER A 51 17.86 9.98 19.02
C SER A 51 18.23 9.54 17.59
N LEU A 52 17.27 9.08 16.78
CA LEU A 52 17.51 8.70 15.38
C LEU A 52 17.62 9.93 14.48
N LYS A 53 16.89 11.00 14.79
CA LYS A 53 16.98 12.25 14.02
C LYS A 53 18.32 12.95 14.28
N GLU A 54 18.76 13.02 15.54
CA GLU A 54 20.06 13.61 15.89
C GLU A 54 21.24 12.87 15.23
N LYS A 55 21.23 11.54 15.22
CA LYS A 55 22.29 10.76 14.54
C LYS A 55 22.34 11.03 13.04
N LEU A 56 21.19 11.13 12.39
CA LEU A 56 21.12 11.42 10.95
C LEU A 56 21.51 12.87 10.63
N ASP A 57 21.04 13.85 11.41
CA ASP A 57 21.40 15.26 11.18
C ASP A 57 22.92 15.49 11.32
N ILE A 58 23.61 14.74 12.18
CA ILE A 58 25.08 14.74 12.31
C ILE A 58 25.77 14.11 11.09
N GLU A 59 25.29 12.96 10.61
CA GLU A 59 25.88 12.27 9.44
C GLU A 59 25.70 13.07 8.13
N PHE A 60 24.57 13.77 7.98
CA PHE A 60 24.26 14.50 6.74
C PHE A 60 24.75 15.95 6.71
N TRP A 61 25.25 16.50 7.83
CA TRP A 61 25.88 17.83 7.88
C TRP A 61 27.19 17.92 7.06
N GLY A 62 27.83 16.78 6.76
CA GLY A 62 29.06 16.72 5.97
C GLY A 62 28.89 16.88 4.46
N VAL A 63 27.66 16.80 3.91
CA VAL A 63 27.44 16.78 2.45
C VAL A 63 27.23 18.18 1.87
N GLN A 64 26.82 19.17 2.67
CA GLN A 64 26.59 20.54 2.18
C GLN A 64 27.86 21.38 2.01
N LEU A 65 29.01 20.97 2.56
CA LEU A 65 30.27 21.72 2.46
C LEU A 65 31.08 21.41 1.19
N TYR A 66 30.70 20.41 0.39
CA TYR A 66 31.46 19.99 -0.79
C TYR A 66 30.95 20.53 -2.14
N GLN A 67 29.89 21.35 -2.15
CA GLN A 67 29.31 21.95 -3.37
C GLN A 67 29.60 23.46 -3.50
N ARG A 68 30.56 23.97 -2.72
CA ARG A 68 31.05 25.36 -2.79
C ARG A 68 32.58 25.38 -2.74
N GLN A 69 33.22 24.77 -3.74
CA GLN A 69 34.57 25.13 -4.19
C GLN A 69 34.57 25.20 -5.71
#